data_AF-A0A952HT36-F1
#
_entry.id   AF-A0A952HT36-F1
#
_cell.length_a   1.000
_cell.length_b   1.000
_cell.length_c   1.000
_cell.angle_alpha   90.00
_cell.angle_beta   90.00
_cell.angle_gamma   90.00
#
_symmetry.space_group_name_H-M   'P 1'
#
loop_
_entity.id
_entity.type
_entity.pdbx_description
1 polymer ?
#
loop_
_entity_poly.entity_id
_entity_poly.type
_entity_poly.pdbx_seq_one_letter_code
_entity_poly.pdbx_strand_id
1 'polypeptide(L)'
;MEEKLLLPVKISKFIEDIIQATEYFLSISKNNPSDFELNWFWYKFKNVSDYCFLLSYSIDKNLEDFILRLINHYENNYKNNIVEEPLLSGEEIMKLLNLKPSKEVGIIKDSLIKAQIGGKVKTKAEATKFVKE
;
A
#
# COMPACT_ATOMS: atom_id res chain seq x y z
N MET A 1 29.13 9.55 -30.13
CA MET A 1 27.80 9.90 -29.59
C MET A 1 27.27 8.62 -28.99
N GLU A 2 27.40 8.43 -27.68
CA GLU A 2 26.85 7.24 -27.02
C GLU A 2 25.33 7.36 -27.05
N GLU A 3 24.70 6.44 -27.76
CA GLU A 3 23.25 6.31 -27.81
C GLU A 3 22.79 5.89 -26.41
N LYS A 4 22.31 6.87 -25.62
CA LYS A 4 21.81 6.59 -24.28
C LYS A 4 20.55 5.78 -24.43
N LEU A 5 20.66 4.46 -24.23
CA LEU A 5 19.53 3.55 -24.30
C LEU A 5 18.50 3.96 -23.23
N LEU A 6 17.48 4.71 -23.64
CA LEU A 6 16.40 5.12 -22.75
C LEU A 6 15.47 3.93 -22.56
N LEU A 7 15.28 3.52 -21.30
CA LEU A 7 14.30 2.50 -20.99
C LEU A 7 12.90 3.00 -21.37
N PRO A 8 12.05 2.15 -21.94
CA PRO A 8 10.63 2.46 -22.10
C PRO A 8 10.02 2.90 -20.76
N VAL A 9 9.16 3.93 -20.78
CA VAL A 9 8.55 4.52 -19.56
C VAL A 9 7.93 3.45 -18.65
N LYS A 10 7.24 2.46 -19.24
CA LYS A 10 6.64 1.34 -18.50
C LYS A 10 7.68 0.52 -17.73
N ILE A 11 8.84 0.26 -18.32
CA ILE A 11 9.93 -0.49 -17.70
C ILE A 11 10.59 0.35 -16.59
N SER A 12 10.81 1.65 -16.83
CA SER A 12 11.31 2.57 -15.78
C SER A 12 10.40 2.54 -14.56
N LYS A 13 9.09 2.68 -14.78
CA LYS A 13 8.12 2.68 -13.68
C LYS A 13 8.09 1.36 -12.91
N PHE A 14 8.15 0.24 -13.62
CA PHE A 14 8.22 -1.09 -12.99
C PHE A 14 9.46 -1.24 -12.10
N ILE A 15 10.63 -0.79 -12.58
CA ILE A 15 11.87 -0.79 -11.80
C ILE A 15 11.75 0.12 -10.58
N GLU A 16 11.20 1.33 -10.73
CA GLU A 16 10.94 2.25 -9.63
C GLU A 16 10.03 1.64 -8.56
N ASP A 17 9.00 0.89 -8.96
CA ASP A 17 8.09 0.23 -8.03
C ASP A 17 8.78 -0.91 -7.26
N ILE A 18 9.66 -1.67 -7.91
CA ILE A 18 10.50 -2.69 -7.24
C ILE A 18 11.46 -2.06 -6.23
N ILE A 19 12.12 -0.96 -6.61
CA ILE A 19 13.06 -0.24 -5.73
C ILE A 19 12.32 0.26 -4.49
N GLN A 20 11.19 0.95 -4.68
CA GLN A 20 10.38 1.47 -3.57
C GLN A 20 9.85 0.34 -2.66
N ALA A 21 9.42 -0.78 -3.25
CA ALA A 21 8.98 -1.94 -2.49
C ALA A 21 10.13 -2.49 -1.62
N THR A 22 11.33 -2.61 -2.18
CA THR A 22 12.52 -3.12 -1.51
C THR A 22 12.98 -2.19 -0.38
N GLU A 23 13.04 -0.88 -0.64
CA GLU A 23 13.38 0.12 0.38
C GLU A 23 12.38 0.09 1.54
N TYR A 24 11.08 0.04 1.23
CA TYR A 24 10.05 -0.05 2.26
C TYR A 24 10.17 -1.36 3.05
N PHE A 25 10.29 -2.50 2.38
CA PHE A 25 10.47 -3.81 3.00
C PHE A 25 11.67 -3.84 3.96
N LEU A 26 12.83 -3.36 3.53
CA LEU A 26 14.03 -3.30 4.35
C LEU A 26 13.92 -2.32 5.52
N SER A 27 13.08 -1.29 5.40
CA SER A 27 12.82 -0.35 6.50
C SER A 27 11.98 -0.98 7.60
N ILE A 28 10.95 -1.75 7.22
CA ILE A 28 10.03 -2.38 8.17
C ILE A 28 10.60 -3.68 8.76
N SER A 29 11.48 -4.38 8.03
CA SER A 29 12.10 -5.62 8.50
C SER A 29 13.09 -5.42 9.65
N LYS A 30 13.68 -4.23 9.75
CA LYS A 30 14.62 -3.87 10.83
C LYS A 30 13.95 -3.58 12.17
N ASN A 31 12.62 -3.45 12.16
CA ASN A 31 11.82 -3.11 13.33
C ASN A 31 10.79 -4.21 13.61
N ASN A 32 9.97 -4.04 14.64
CA ASN A 32 8.77 -4.85 14.79
C ASN A 32 7.59 -4.11 14.13
N PRO A 33 7.27 -4.39 12.86
CA PRO A 33 6.25 -3.62 12.16
C PRO A 33 4.86 -3.89 12.73
N SER A 34 4.06 -2.83 12.70
CA SER A 34 2.63 -2.88 12.97
C SER A 34 1.87 -3.60 11.85
N ASP A 35 0.67 -4.08 12.16
CA ASP A 35 -0.26 -4.62 11.16
C ASP A 35 -0.54 -3.62 10.03
N PHE A 36 -0.58 -2.32 10.35
CA PHE A 36 -0.73 -1.27 9.33
C PHE A 36 0.41 -1.30 8.32
N GLU A 37 1.66 -1.39 8.75
CA GLU A 37 2.83 -1.41 7.85
C GLU A 37 2.86 -2.67 7.00
N LEU A 38 2.52 -3.82 7.59
CA LEU A 38 2.41 -5.09 6.86
C LEU A 38 1.28 -5.01 5.81
N ASN A 39 0.12 -4.46 6.17
CA ASN A 39 -0.98 -4.26 5.22
C ASN A 39 -0.62 -3.22 4.15
N TRP A 40 0.09 -2.15 4.53
CA TRP A 40 0.48 -1.09 3.64
C TRP A 40 1.47 -1.58 2.57
N PHE A 41 2.40 -2.47 2.94
CA PHE A 41 3.27 -3.15 1.99
C PHE A 41 2.44 -3.85 0.90
N TRP A 42 1.48 -4.69 1.30
CA TRP A 42 0.66 -5.44 0.35
C TRP A 42 -0.22 -4.52 -0.50
N TYR A 43 -0.81 -3.48 0.09
CA TYR A 43 -1.61 -2.50 -0.65
C TYR A 43 -0.82 -1.79 -1.74
N LYS A 44 0.45 -1.45 -1.48
CA LYS A 44 1.27 -0.69 -2.42
C LYS A 44 2.05 -1.55 -3.39
N PHE A 45 2.53 -2.71 -2.96
CA PHE A 45 3.62 -3.42 -3.63
C PHE A 45 3.31 -4.87 -3.99
N LYS A 46 2.08 -5.35 -3.79
CA LYS A 46 1.66 -6.72 -4.11
C LYS A 46 2.12 -7.19 -5.50
N ASN A 47 1.99 -6.36 -6.53
CA ASN A 47 2.35 -6.72 -7.92
C ASN A 47 3.85 -6.88 -8.17
N VAL A 48 4.71 -6.38 -7.27
CA VAL A 48 6.18 -6.43 -7.39
C VAL A 48 6.83 -7.17 -6.21
N SER A 49 6.01 -7.76 -5.33
CA SER A 49 6.44 -8.36 -4.07
C SER A 49 7.44 -9.51 -4.26
N ASP A 50 7.19 -10.40 -5.22
CA ASP A 50 8.10 -11.51 -5.54
C ASP A 50 9.51 -11.02 -5.90
N TYR A 51 9.61 -9.97 -6.72
CA TYR A 51 10.90 -9.36 -7.10
C TYR A 51 11.57 -8.70 -5.90
N CYS A 52 10.81 -8.00 -5.06
CA CYS A 52 11.29 -7.42 -3.82
C CYS A 52 11.88 -8.49 -2.89
N PHE A 53 11.22 -9.64 -2.76
CA PHE A 53 11.69 -10.75 -1.91
C PHE A 53 12.97 -11.37 -2.44
N LEU A 54 13.04 -11.63 -3.76
CA LEU A 54 14.26 -12.13 -4.40
C LEU A 54 15.45 -11.18 -4.20
N LEU A 55 15.25 -9.88 -4.45
CA LEU A 55 16.30 -8.88 -4.26
C LEU A 55 16.72 -8.78 -2.80
N SER A 56 15.77 -8.68 -1.88
CA SER A 56 16.05 -8.56 -0.45
C SER A 56 16.81 -9.78 0.08
N TYR A 57 16.38 -10.99 -0.30
CA TYR A 57 17.04 -12.23 0.10
C TYR A 57 18.45 -12.37 -0.50
N SER A 58 18.66 -11.84 -1.71
CA SER A 58 20.00 -11.81 -2.33
C SER A 58 20.99 -10.91 -1.58
N ILE A 59 20.47 -9.89 -0.88
CA ILE A 59 21.26 -8.94 -0.08
C ILE A 59 21.53 -9.50 1.32
N ASP A 60 20.50 -10.00 2.00
CA ASP A 60 20.61 -10.54 3.35
C ASP A 60 19.69 -11.77 3.52
N LYS A 61 20.32 -12.93 3.66
CA LYS A 61 19.62 -14.21 3.83
C LYS A 61 18.84 -14.29 5.15
N ASN A 62 19.19 -13.48 6.16
CA ASN A 62 18.48 -13.48 7.44
C ASN A 62 17.07 -12.88 7.33
N LEU A 63 16.72 -12.30 6.18
CA LEU A 63 15.38 -11.76 5.92
C LEU A 63 14.34 -12.85 5.62
N GLU A 64 14.74 -14.12 5.48
CA GLU A 64 13.83 -15.24 5.17
C GLU A 64 12.63 -15.30 6.13
N ASP A 65 12.90 -15.26 7.44
CA ASP A 65 11.86 -15.32 8.47
C ASP A 65 10.89 -14.13 8.35
N PHE A 66 11.40 -12.96 7.98
CA PHE A 66 10.57 -11.78 7.78
C PHE A 66 9.72 -11.87 6.50
N ILE A 67 10.27 -12.41 5.40
CA ILE A 67 9.52 -12.70 4.17
C ILE A 67 8.38 -13.67 4.50
N LEU A 68 8.67 -14.77 5.18
CA LEU A 68 7.67 -15.76 5.59
C LEU A 68 6.61 -15.15 6.51
N ARG A 69 7.00 -14.30 7.47
CA ARG A 69 6.06 -13.55 8.32
C ARG A 69 5.13 -12.67 7.48
N LEU A 70 5.67 -11.95 6.50
CA LEU A 70 4.90 -11.03 5.65
C LEU A 70 3.92 -11.77 4.74
N ILE A 71 4.33 -12.91 4.17
CA ILE A 71 3.47 -13.81 3.39
C ILE A 71 2.38 -14.43 4.27
N ASN A 72 2.72 -14.91 5.46
CA ASN A 72 1.75 -15.45 6.40
C ASN A 72 0.73 -14.39 6.84
N HIS A 73 1.16 -13.13 7.03
CA HIS A 73 0.26 -12.02 7.31
C HIS A 73 -0.69 -11.75 6.13
N TYR A 74 -0.21 -11.89 4.90
CA TYR A 74 -1.06 -11.75 3.71
C TYR A 74 -2.20 -12.78 3.71
N GLU A 75 -1.84 -14.05 3.85
CA GLU A 75 -2.81 -15.16 3.76
C GLU A 75 -3.80 -15.17 4.92
N ASN A 76 -3.32 -14.91 6.15
CA ASN A 76 -4.14 -15.05 7.35
C ASN A 76 -4.89 -13.77 7.74
N ASN A 77 -4.45 -12.61 7.27
CA ASN A 77 -5.07 -11.33 7.60
C ASN A 77 -5.47 -10.55 6.35
N TYR A 78 -4.49 -10.12 5.55
CA TYR A 78 -4.70 -9.12 4.51
C TYR A 78 -5.77 -9.50 3.50
N LYS A 79 -5.63 -10.69 2.88
CA LYS A 79 -6.45 -11.16 1.76
C LYS A 79 -7.94 -11.22 2.05
N ASN A 80 -8.31 -11.50 3.30
CA ASN A 80 -9.71 -11.72 3.69
C ASN A 80 -10.31 -10.55 4.49
N ASN A 81 -9.48 -9.70 5.11
CA ASN A 81 -9.95 -8.67 6.04
C ASN A 81 -9.74 -7.24 5.54
N ILE A 82 -8.90 -7.02 4.54
CA ILE A 82 -8.54 -5.67 4.07
C ILE A 82 -9.27 -5.33 2.78
N VAL A 83 -9.96 -4.18 2.81
CA VAL A 83 -10.66 -3.63 1.65
C VAL A 83 -9.76 -2.58 1.00
N GLU A 84 -9.19 -2.94 -0.16
CA GLU A 84 -8.29 -2.06 -0.93
C GLU A 84 -9.04 -0.91 -1.61
N GLU A 85 -10.23 -1.21 -2.11
CA GLU A 85 -11.07 -0.19 -2.76
C GLU A 85 -11.65 0.77 -1.72
N PRO A 86 -11.61 2.08 -1.96
CA PRO A 86 -12.18 3.06 -1.05
C PRO A 86 -13.69 2.83 -0.91
N LEU A 87 -14.15 2.67 0.33
CA LEU A 87 -15.54 2.42 0.67
C LEU A 87 -16.46 3.59 0.31
N LEU A 88 -15.90 4.78 0.13
CA LEU A 88 -16.57 5.96 -0.39
C LEU A 88 -15.81 6.51 -1.60
N SER A 89 -16.53 6.77 -2.67
CA SER A 89 -16.06 7.51 -3.83
C SER A 89 -15.87 9.00 -3.51
N GLY A 90 -15.13 9.71 -4.37
CA GLY A 90 -15.00 11.16 -4.24
C GLY A 90 -16.34 11.88 -4.35
N GLU A 91 -17.27 11.37 -5.16
CA GLU A 91 -18.63 11.92 -5.28
C GLU A 91 -19.45 11.73 -4.00
N GLU A 92 -19.38 10.56 -3.38
CA GLU A 92 -20.03 10.30 -2.10
C GLU A 92 -19.47 11.22 -1.00
N ILE A 93 -18.14 11.39 -0.93
CA ILE A 93 -17.50 12.31 0.02
C ILE A 93 -17.97 13.75 -0.22
N MET A 94 -18.00 14.21 -1.48
CA MET A 94 -18.48 15.55 -1.84
C MET A 94 -19.93 15.77 -1.39
N LYS A 95 -20.82 14.80 -1.63
CA LYS A 95 -22.22 14.89 -1.21
C LYS A 95 -22.38 14.88 0.31
N LEU A 96 -21.63 14.01 1.00
CA LEU A 96 -21.70 13.87 2.46
C LEU A 96 -21.23 15.11 3.21
N LEU A 97 -20.21 15.78 2.70
CA LEU A 97 -19.57 16.94 3.33
C LEU A 97 -19.94 18.26 2.67
N ASN A 98 -20.83 18.25 1.66
CA ASN A 98 -21.19 19.41 0.85
C ASN A 98 -19.97 20.14 0.26
N LEU A 99 -18.97 19.37 -0.19
CA LEU A 99 -17.74 19.89 -0.79
C LEU A 99 -17.88 19.96 -2.31
N LYS A 100 -17.20 20.94 -2.90
CA LYS A 100 -16.98 21.01 -4.36
C LYS A 100 -15.78 20.13 -4.75
N PRO A 101 -15.63 19.77 -6.04
CA PRO A 101 -14.43 19.10 -6.53
C PRO A 101 -13.18 19.90 -6.16
N SER A 102 -12.30 19.31 -5.34
CA SER A 102 -11.12 19.97 -4.80
C SER A 102 -10.05 18.95 -4.40
N LYS A 103 -8.82 19.45 -4.14
CA LYS A 103 -7.71 18.64 -3.61
C LYS A 103 -8.04 18.03 -2.25
N GLU A 104 -8.86 18.72 -1.45
CA GLU A 104 -9.29 18.28 -0.12
C GLU A 104 -10.04 16.95 -0.17
N VAL A 105 -10.90 16.74 -1.16
CA VAL A 105 -11.61 15.47 -1.37
C VAL A 105 -10.62 14.32 -1.57
N GLY A 106 -9.52 14.56 -2.30
CA GLY A 106 -8.44 13.59 -2.47
C GLY A 106 -7.75 13.25 -1.14
N ILE A 107 -7.45 14.26 -0.32
CA ILE A 107 -6.82 14.07 1.00
C ILE A 107 -7.72 13.25 1.94
N ILE A 108 -9.03 13.52 1.92
CA ILE A 108 -10.02 12.77 2.72
C ILE A 108 -10.08 11.32 2.23
N LYS A 109 -10.13 11.11 0.91
CA LYS A 109 -10.13 9.78 0.31
C LYS A 109 -8.86 8.98 0.66
N ASP A 110 -7.70 9.61 0.60
CA ASP A 110 -6.42 8.98 0.96
C ASP A 110 -6.37 8.61 2.45
N SER A 111 -6.91 9.49 3.30
CA SER A 111 -7.02 9.23 4.75
C SER A 111 -7.96 8.07 5.04
N LEU A 112 -9.09 8.00 4.33
CA LEU A 112 -10.04 6.89 4.42
C LEU A 112 -9.41 5.56 4.00
N ILE A 113 -8.66 5.53 2.88
CA ILE A 113 -7.93 4.34 2.45
C ILE A 113 -6.94 3.91 3.54
N LYS A 114 -6.15 4.83 4.10
CA LYS A 114 -5.23 4.48 5.20
C LYS A 114 -5.96 3.90 6.41
N ALA A 115 -7.13 4.44 6.76
CA ALA A 115 -7.94 3.90 7.85
C ALA A 115 -8.47 2.50 7.54
N GLN A 116 -8.85 2.22 6.27
CA GLN A 116 -9.23 0.89 5.80
C GLN A 116 -8.09 -0.11 5.86
N ILE A 117 -6.92 0.26 5.32
CA ILE A 117 -5.72 -0.58 5.33
C ILE A 117 -5.25 -0.85 6.78
N GLY A 118 -5.45 0.11 7.69
CA GLY A 118 -5.21 -0.08 9.12
C GLY A 118 -6.29 -0.88 9.86
N GLY A 119 -7.33 -1.36 9.17
CA GLY A 119 -8.44 -2.11 9.76
C GLY A 119 -9.36 -1.30 10.67
N LYS A 120 -9.22 0.04 10.71
CA LYS A 120 -10.05 0.95 11.53
C LYS A 120 -11.43 1.18 10.93
N VAL A 121 -11.54 1.05 9.61
CA VAL A 121 -12.78 1.24 8.85
C VAL A 121 -12.96 0.04 7.94
N LYS A 122 -14.05 -0.71 8.10
CA LYS A 122 -14.35 -1.93 7.34
C LYS A 122 -15.68 -1.85 6.60
N THR A 123 -16.55 -0.92 6.99
CA THR A 123 -17.89 -0.79 6.43
C THR A 123 -18.17 0.62 5.90
N LYS A 124 -19.12 0.74 4.97
CA LYS A 124 -19.59 2.04 4.47
C LYS A 124 -20.12 2.96 5.59
N ALA A 125 -20.75 2.39 6.61
CA ALA A 125 -21.26 3.16 7.75
C ALA A 125 -20.11 3.76 8.58
N GLU A 126 -19.08 2.96 8.88
CA GLU A 126 -17.86 3.44 9.54
C GLU A 126 -17.13 4.47 8.68
N ALA A 127 -17.05 4.27 7.37
CA ALA A 127 -16.43 5.22 6.44
C ALA A 127 -17.16 6.57 6.46
N THR A 128 -18.50 6.54 6.47
CA THR A 128 -19.34 7.74 6.54
C THR A 128 -19.13 8.49 7.86
N LYS A 129 -18.95 7.76 8.96
CA LYS A 129 -18.63 8.35 10.26
C LYS A 129 -17.23 8.96 10.24
N PHE A 130 -16.23 8.21 9.76
CA PHE A 130 -14.84 8.62 9.70
C PHE A 130 -14.62 9.91 8.90
N VAL A 131 -15.30 10.10 7.76
CA VAL A 131 -15.12 11.32 6.95
C VAL A 131 -15.81 12.57 7.51
N LYS A 132 -16.70 12.41 8.50
CA LYS A 132 -17.44 13.52 9.15
C LYS A 132 -16.78 14.02 10.43
N GLU A 133 -15.83 13.26 10.97
CA GLU A 133 -15.00 13.63 12.12
C GLU A 133 -13.83 14.52 11.68
#